data_AF-A0A935D7A8-F1
#
_entry.id   AF-A0A935D7A8-F1
#
_cell.length_a   1.000
_cell.length_b   1.000
_cell.length_c   1.000
_cell.angle_alpha   90.00
_cell.angle_beta   90.00
_cell.angle_gamma   90.00
#
_symmetry.space_group_name_H-M   'P 1'
#
loop_
_entity.id
_entity.type
_entity.pdbx_description
1 polymer ?
#
loop_
_entity_poly.entity_id
_entity_poly.type
_entity_poly.pdbx_seq_one_letter_code
_entity_poly.pdbx_strand_id
1 'polypeptide(L)' 'MNNVYSPLDINMDGVIHYTGTNNDRDIILQTIGGVVPTATRVQQWP' A
#
# COMPACT_ATOMS: atom_id res chain seq x y z
N MET A 1 15.96 15.54 3.31
CA MET A 1 14.52 15.50 2.97
C MET A 1 13.84 14.94 4.20
N ASN A 2 12.95 15.71 4.81
CA ASN A 2 12.41 15.36 6.12
C ASN A 2 11.57 14.09 5.99
N ASN A 3 11.87 13.08 6.80
CA ASN A 3 11.10 11.85 6.96
C ASN A 3 9.75 12.20 7.62
N VAL A 4 8.88 12.83 6.84
CA VAL A 4 7.53 13.20 7.24
C VAL A 4 6.69 11.95 7.10
N TYR A 5 6.12 11.49 8.22
CA TYR A 5 5.04 10.51 8.19
C TYR A 5 3.97 11.00 7.22
N SER A 6 3.86 10.34 6.08
CA SER A 6 2.88 10.63 5.06
C SER A 6 1.79 9.58 5.15
N PRO A 7 0.50 9.94 5.05
CA PRO A 7 -0.56 8.95 4.90
C PRO A 7 -0.45 8.15 3.59
N LEU A 8 0.46 8.55 2.69
CA LEU A 8 0.76 7.84 1.44
C LEU A 8 1.91 6.84 1.57
N ASP A 9 2.69 6.91 2.65
CA ASP A 9 3.74 5.95 2.99
C ASP A 9 3.09 4.83 3.82
N ILE A 10 2.62 3.81 3.13
CA ILE A 10 1.79 2.74 3.70
C ILE A 10 2.67 1.69 4.36
N ASN A 11 3.90 1.52 3.87
CA ASN A 11 4.86 0.56 4.41
C ASN A 11 5.73 1.14 5.53
N MET A 12 5.67 2.46 5.75
CA MET A 12 6.41 3.23 6.77
C MET A 12 7.93 3.17 6.60
N ASP A 13 8.44 3.09 5.37
CA ASP A 13 9.87 3.08 5.05
C ASP A 13 10.46 4.48 4.79
N GLY A 14 9.62 5.52 4.81
CA GLY A 14 10.02 6.91 4.63
C GLY A 14 10.12 7.35 3.16
N VAL A 15 9.76 6.49 2.20
CA VAL A 15 9.84 6.77 0.77
C VAL A 15 8.56 6.35 0.04
N ILE A 16 7.87 7.32 -0.56
CA ILE A 16 6.64 7.04 -1.31
C ILE A 16 6.97 6.51 -2.71
N HIS A 17 6.49 5.32 -3.02
CA HIS A 17 6.63 4.68 -4.33
C HIS A 17 5.28 4.22 -4.91
N TYR A 18 5.15 4.28 -6.24
CA TYR A 18 3.97 3.75 -6.96
C TYR A 18 4.30 2.56 -7.89
N THR A 19 5.58 2.25 -8.07
CA THR A 19 6.08 1.15 -8.91
C THR A 19 7.41 0.63 -8.39
N GLY A 20 7.76 -0.61 -8.73
CA GLY A 20 9.02 -1.22 -8.33
C GLY A 20 8.95 -1.91 -6.97
N THR A 21 10.10 -2.25 -6.41
CA THR A 21 10.20 -2.88 -5.07
C THR A 21 9.75 -1.90 -3.99
N ASN A 22 9.10 -2.41 -2.92
CA ASN A 22 8.58 -1.60 -1.81
C ASN A 22 7.55 -0.55 -2.24
N ASN A 23 6.70 -0.90 -3.22
CA ASN A 23 5.61 -0.05 -3.65
C ASN A 23 4.52 0.02 -2.58
N ASP A 24 4.17 1.22 -2.12
CA ASP A 24 3.12 1.44 -1.11
C ASP A 24 1.76 0.88 -1.54
N ARG A 25 1.52 0.81 -2.85
CA ARG A 25 0.31 0.24 -3.42
C ARG A 25 0.16 -1.26 -3.12
N ASP A 26 1.25 -2.00 -2.96
CA ASP A 26 1.19 -3.47 -2.86
C ASP A 26 0.48 -3.92 -1.59
N ILE A 27 0.63 -3.18 -0.48
CA ILE A 27 -0.07 -3.45 0.79
C ILE A 27 -1.59 -3.26 0.64
N ILE A 28 -2.00 -2.22 -0.09
CA ILE A 28 -3.42 -1.95 -0.38
C ILE A 28 -4.01 -3.09 -1.22
N LEU A 29 -3.27 -3.50 -2.25
CA LEU A 29 -3.67 -4.59 -3.15
C LEU A 29 -3.80 -5.92 -2.39
N GLN A 30 -2.84 -6.25 -1.52
CA GLN A 30 -2.90 -7.42 -0.65
C GLN A 30 -4.13 -7.39 0.26
N THR A 31 -4.49 -6.20 0.78
CA THR A 31 -5.67 -6.03 1.65
C THR A 31 -6.97 -6.35 0.92
N ILE A 32 -7.09 -5.98 -0.37
CA ILE A 32 -8.27 -6.28 -1.20
C ILE A 32 -8.22 -7.66 -1.85
N GLY A 33 -7.16 -8.44 -1.65
CA GLY A 33 -7.09 -9.86 -2.01
C GLY A 33 -6.45 -10.18 -3.37
N GLY A 34 -5.57 -9.35 -3.89
CA GLY A 34 -4.83 -9.67 -5.12
C GLY A 34 -3.74 -8.66 -5.46
N VAL A 35 -3.04 -8.85 -6.57
CA VAL A 35 -2.07 -7.87 -7.12
C VAL A 35 -2.64 -7.07 -8.30
N VAL A 36 -3.83 -7.45 -8.76
CA VAL A 36 -4.59 -6.76 -9.81
C VAL A 36 -5.64 -5.89 -9.13
N PRO A 37 -5.79 -4.60 -9.50
CA PRO A 37 -6.71 -3.66 -8.85
C PRO A 37 -8.18 -3.86 -9.24
N THR A 38 -8.59 -5.11 -9.48
CA THR A 38 -9.95 -5.49 -9.86
C THR A 38 -10.62 -6.33 -8.79
N ALA A 39 -9.89 -6.76 -7.76
CA ALA A 39 -10.44 -7.50 -6.64
C ALA A 39 -11.29 -6.59 -5.74
N THR A 40 -12.44 -7.09 -5.30
CA THR A 40 -13.29 -6.45 -4.31
C THR A 40 -13.36 -7.31 -3.07
N ARG A 41 -13.16 -6.71 -1.89
CA ARG A 41 -13.29 -7.38 -0.60
C ARG A 41 -14.45 -6.74 0.17
N VAL A 42 -15.45 -7.56 0.51
CA VAL A 42 -16.67 -7.08 1.18
C VAL A 42 -16.39 -6.52 2.57
N GLN A 43 -15.44 -7.12 3.30
CA GLN A 43 -15.00 -6.64 4.61
C GLN A 43 -13.57 -7.10 4.92
N GLN A 44 -12.86 -6.32 5.74
CA GLN A 44 -11.64 -6.81 6.40
C GLN A 44 -11.99 -7.75 7.55
N TRP A 45 -11.11 -8.70 7.82
CA TRP A 45 -11.17 -9.47 9.06
C TRP A 45 -10.65 -8.57 10.20
N PRO A 46 -11.25 -8.62 11.41
CA PRO A 46 -10.81 -7.82 12.56
C PRO A 46 -9.33 -8.01 12.89
#